data_AF-A0A6F9C0K3-F1
#
_entry.id   AF-A0A6F9C0K3-F1
#
_cell.length_a   1.000
_cell.length_b   1.000
_cell.length_c   1.000
_cell.angle_alpha   90.00
_cell.angle_beta   90.00
_cell.angle_gamma   90.00
#
_symmetry.space_group_name_H-M   'P 1'
#
loop_
_entity.id
_entity.type
_entity.pdbx_description
1 polymer ?
#
loop_
_entity_poly.entity_id
_entity_poly.type
_entity_poly.pdbx_seq_one_letter_code
_entity_poly.pdbx_strand_id
1 'polypeptide(L)'
;IPLLCFLFLIPLNFPWSQISVTWLGVVHFLACLSPQLGSVLYHLFMNHEGGEPVYHTLLTLDMCGICMINTLGALPIVYSTLLCYPFTRTVALVVYILLSSYAIYSAITARSSVRRLRSFAWQALFRFSFFLLRWVGVGGGSPTSLQHFLTMDALAVLGGIINIARIPERFRPGLFDYWCNSHQIMHVLVVGSILYLHWGVLDDLLWINSHHCPSD
;
A
#
# COMPACT_ATOMS: atom_id res chain seq x y z
N ILE A 1 -13.48 -11.85 4.82
CA ILE A 1 -14.19 -11.34 3.62
C ILE A 1 -13.24 -10.56 2.71
N PRO A 2 -12.56 -9.47 3.15
CA PRO A 2 -11.69 -8.70 2.26
C PRO A 2 -10.62 -9.55 1.57
N LEU A 3 -9.90 -10.41 2.30
CA LEU A 3 -8.89 -11.31 1.72
C LEU A 3 -9.42 -12.12 0.52
N LEU A 4 -10.60 -12.71 0.64
CA LEU A 4 -11.21 -13.49 -0.44
C LEU A 4 -11.58 -12.60 -1.63
N CYS A 5 -12.12 -11.40 -1.36
CA CYS A 5 -12.39 -10.42 -2.41
C CYS A 5 -11.10 -10.02 -3.16
N PHE A 6 -10.02 -9.68 -2.45
CA PHE A 6 -8.75 -9.33 -3.08
C PHE A 6 -8.12 -10.53 -3.83
N LEU A 7 -8.22 -11.73 -3.27
CA LEU A 7 -7.67 -12.96 -3.85
C LEU A 7 -8.39 -13.37 -5.15
N PHE A 8 -9.72 -13.23 -5.21
CA PHE A 8 -10.50 -13.70 -6.35
C PHE A 8 -10.93 -12.57 -7.29
N LEU A 9 -11.46 -11.46 -6.77
CA LEU A 9 -12.06 -10.42 -7.60
C LEU A 9 -11.02 -9.59 -8.35
N ILE A 10 -9.87 -9.27 -7.74
CA ILE A 10 -8.82 -8.51 -8.45
C ILE A 10 -8.34 -9.27 -9.68
N PRO A 11 -7.80 -10.49 -9.59
CA PRO A 11 -7.22 -11.14 -10.76
C PRO A 11 -8.27 -11.47 -11.82
N LEU A 12 -9.53 -11.72 -11.44
CA LEU A 12 -10.62 -11.98 -12.37
C LEU A 12 -11.08 -10.73 -13.13
N ASN A 13 -11.06 -9.56 -12.49
CA ASN A 13 -11.51 -8.29 -13.11
C ASN A 13 -10.35 -7.45 -13.65
N PHE A 14 -9.11 -7.89 -13.48
CA PHE A 14 -7.94 -7.17 -14.00
C PHE A 14 -7.88 -7.29 -15.53
N PRO A 15 -7.65 -6.19 -16.26
CA PRO A 15 -7.63 -6.19 -17.72
C PRO A 15 -6.30 -6.74 -18.29
N TRP A 16 -5.95 -7.99 -17.96
CA TRP A 16 -4.68 -8.64 -18.33
C TRP A 16 -4.39 -8.64 -19.83
N SER A 17 -5.41 -8.69 -20.67
CA SER A 17 -5.26 -8.66 -22.13
C SER A 17 -4.98 -7.27 -22.69
N GLN A 18 -5.28 -6.22 -21.92
CA GLN A 18 -5.13 -4.84 -22.36
C GLN A 18 -3.80 -4.23 -21.90
N ILE A 19 -3.21 -4.70 -20.80
CA ILE A 19 -1.96 -4.13 -20.28
C ILE A 19 -0.74 -4.52 -21.14
N SER A 20 0.12 -3.55 -21.45
CA SER A 20 1.40 -3.79 -22.13
C SER A 20 2.50 -4.30 -21.19
N VAL A 21 2.40 -4.00 -19.89
CA VAL A 21 3.46 -4.28 -18.90
C VAL A 21 2.94 -5.24 -17.82
N THR A 22 2.94 -6.55 -18.13
CA THR A 22 2.32 -7.58 -17.28
C THR A 22 2.93 -7.70 -15.88
N TRP A 23 4.25 -7.50 -15.74
CA TRP A 23 4.92 -7.62 -14.44
C TRP A 23 4.43 -6.58 -13.43
N LEU A 24 4.02 -5.39 -13.88
CA LEU A 24 3.42 -4.38 -13.00
C LEU A 24 2.06 -4.83 -12.46
N GLY A 25 1.26 -5.52 -13.27
CA GLY A 25 0.00 -6.12 -12.84
C GLY A 25 0.22 -7.18 -11.76
N VAL A 26 1.21 -8.05 -11.93
CA VAL A 26 1.56 -9.07 -10.93
C VAL A 26 2.04 -8.44 -9.62
N VAL A 27 2.95 -7.46 -9.70
CA VAL A 27 3.46 -6.73 -8.53
C VAL A 27 2.33 -6.01 -7.80
N HIS A 28 1.42 -5.38 -8.53
CA HIS A 28 0.25 -4.70 -7.96
C HIS A 28 -0.69 -5.68 -7.26
N PHE A 29 -0.95 -6.85 -7.86
CA PHE A 29 -1.75 -7.90 -7.23
C PHE A 29 -1.12 -8.38 -5.91
N LEU A 30 0.19 -8.65 -5.92
CA LEU A 30 0.92 -9.03 -4.70
C LEU A 30 0.88 -7.93 -3.63
N ALA A 31 1.01 -6.67 -4.04
CA ALA A 31 0.88 -5.51 -3.16
C ALA A 31 -0.48 -5.52 -2.46
N CYS A 32 -1.56 -5.64 -3.24
CA CYS A 32 -2.94 -5.63 -2.77
C CYS A 32 -3.37 -6.87 -2.00
N LEU A 33 -2.59 -7.96 -2.00
CA LEU A 33 -2.90 -9.18 -1.26
C LEU A 33 -2.14 -9.26 0.07
N SER A 34 -0.92 -8.71 0.09
CA SER A 34 0.02 -8.86 1.21
C SER A 34 -0.51 -8.38 2.58
N PRO A 35 -1.13 -7.19 2.75
CA PRO A 35 -1.61 -6.77 4.07
C PRO A 35 -2.83 -7.57 4.53
N GLN A 36 -3.70 -8.03 3.63
CA GLN A 36 -4.88 -8.82 3.98
C GLN A 36 -4.47 -10.21 4.44
N LEU A 37 -3.48 -10.81 3.77
CA LEU A 37 -2.98 -12.12 4.17
C LEU A 37 -2.32 -12.04 5.56
N GLY A 38 -1.41 -11.07 5.76
CA GLY A 38 -0.74 -10.87 7.04
C GLY A 38 -1.73 -10.60 8.18
N SER A 39 -2.68 -9.69 7.95
CA SER A 39 -3.69 -9.30 8.94
C SER A 39 -4.63 -10.44 9.31
N VAL A 40 -5.16 -11.18 8.32
CA VAL A 40 -6.08 -12.30 8.60
C VAL A 40 -5.36 -13.41 9.37
N LEU A 41 -4.13 -13.77 8.97
CA LEU A 41 -3.36 -14.78 9.69
C LEU A 41 -3.07 -14.34 11.13
N TYR A 42 -2.69 -13.08 11.34
CA TYR A 42 -2.45 -12.56 12.68
C TYR A 42 -3.71 -12.62 13.55
N HIS A 43 -4.82 -12.00 13.13
CA HIS A 43 -6.01 -11.93 13.97
C HIS A 43 -6.70 -13.29 14.18
N LEU A 44 -6.55 -14.23 13.25
CA LEU A 44 -7.10 -15.57 13.41
C LEU A 44 -6.30 -16.42 14.41
N PHE A 45 -4.97 -16.27 14.42
CA PHE A 45 -4.06 -17.13 15.20
C PHE A 45 -3.34 -16.40 16.36
N MET A 46 -3.69 -15.14 16.66
CA MET A 46 -3.02 -14.38 17.73
C MET A 46 -3.16 -15.02 19.13
N ASN A 47 -4.20 -15.82 19.37
CA ASN A 47 -4.44 -16.54 20.62
C ASN A 47 -4.06 -18.03 20.54
N HIS A 48 -3.17 -18.40 19.61
CA HIS A 48 -2.70 -19.78 19.46
C HIS A 48 -1.99 -20.29 20.72
N GLU A 49 -2.08 -21.60 20.98
CA GLU A 49 -1.47 -22.28 22.15
C GLU A 49 0.06 -22.10 22.25
N GLY A 50 0.70 -21.79 21.12
CA GLY A 50 2.13 -21.49 21.05
C GLY A 50 2.54 -20.18 21.74
N GLY A 51 1.60 -19.41 22.29
CA GLY A 51 1.85 -18.31 23.19
C GLY A 51 2.59 -17.11 22.57
N GLU A 52 3.41 -16.43 23.39
CA GLU A 52 4.09 -15.18 23.04
C GLU A 52 4.96 -15.26 21.77
N PRO A 53 5.77 -16.33 21.53
CA PRO A 53 6.59 -16.43 20.33
C PRO A 53 5.78 -16.43 19.02
N VAL A 54 4.65 -17.15 19.01
CA VAL A 54 3.75 -17.22 17.84
C VAL A 54 3.07 -15.86 17.64
N TYR A 55 2.62 -15.21 18.72
CA TYR A 55 2.04 -13.87 18.67
C TYR A 55 2.98 -12.85 18.01
N HIS A 56 4.25 -12.78 18.44
CA HIS A 56 5.21 -11.82 17.86
C HIS A 56 5.54 -12.13 16.40
N THR A 57 5.60 -13.41 16.03
CA THR A 57 5.86 -13.84 14.65
C THR A 57 4.71 -13.42 13.73
N LEU A 58 3.47 -13.68 14.15
CA LEU A 58 2.28 -13.29 13.40
C LEU A 58 2.12 -11.76 13.32
N LEU A 59 2.41 -11.03 14.41
CA LEU A 59 2.41 -9.57 14.40
C LEU A 59 3.46 -9.02 13.43
N THR A 60 4.64 -9.65 13.37
CA THR A 60 5.68 -9.28 12.40
C THR A 60 5.24 -9.54 10.97
N LEU A 61 4.50 -10.64 10.73
CA LEU A 61 3.93 -10.95 9.42
C LEU A 61 2.89 -9.91 8.98
N ASP A 62 2.01 -9.46 9.87
CA ASP A 62 1.04 -8.39 9.60
C ASP A 62 1.75 -7.07 9.25
N MET A 63 2.76 -6.69 10.03
CA MET A 63 3.60 -5.52 9.75
C MET A 63 4.34 -5.63 8.41
N CYS A 64 4.81 -6.84 8.06
CA CYS A 64 5.43 -7.11 6.77
C CYS A 64 4.44 -6.88 5.61
N GLY A 65 3.17 -7.27 5.76
CA GLY A 65 2.13 -6.99 4.78
C GLY A 65 1.96 -5.48 4.49
N ILE A 66 1.92 -4.65 5.53
CA ILE A 66 1.84 -3.18 5.39
C ILE A 66 3.09 -2.60 4.70
N CYS A 67 4.26 -3.12 5.04
CA CYS A 67 5.53 -2.78 4.40
C CYS A 67 5.56 -3.15 2.91
N MET A 68 5.03 -4.33 2.58
CA MET A 68 5.00 -4.86 1.21
C MET A 68 4.06 -4.06 0.32
N ILE A 69 2.87 -3.69 0.78
CA ILE A 69 1.96 -2.87 -0.04
C ILE A 69 2.53 -1.47 -0.31
N ASN A 70 3.19 -0.84 0.66
CA ASN A 70 3.85 0.45 0.43
C ASN A 70 4.96 0.33 -0.61
N THR A 71 5.76 -0.73 -0.53
CA THR A 71 6.88 -0.97 -1.44
C THR A 71 6.40 -1.33 -2.84
N LEU A 72 5.58 -2.37 -2.97
CA LEU A 72 5.13 -2.87 -4.26
C LEU A 72 4.11 -1.93 -4.92
N GLY A 73 3.24 -1.29 -4.15
CA GLY A 73 2.23 -0.36 -4.65
C GLY A 73 2.81 0.93 -5.22
N ALA A 74 4.02 1.34 -4.81
CA ALA A 74 4.70 2.49 -5.38
C ALA A 74 5.42 2.18 -6.71
N LEU A 75 5.72 0.92 -7.03
CA LEU A 75 6.44 0.57 -8.26
C LEU A 75 5.66 0.95 -9.54
N PRO A 76 4.35 0.65 -9.67
CA PRO A 76 3.56 1.14 -10.80
C PRO A 76 3.53 2.67 -10.88
N ILE A 77 3.42 3.34 -9.74
CA ILE A 77 3.37 4.81 -9.67
C ILE A 77 4.67 5.42 -10.21
N VAL A 78 5.83 4.92 -9.76
CA VAL A 78 7.14 5.39 -10.24
C VAL A 78 7.32 5.08 -11.72
N TYR A 79 6.92 3.88 -12.15
CA TYR A 79 7.05 3.46 -13.55
C TYR A 79 6.23 4.35 -14.50
N SER A 80 4.95 4.59 -14.20
CA SER A 80 4.08 5.41 -15.05
C SER A 80 4.47 6.88 -15.01
N THR A 81 4.91 7.40 -13.85
CA THR A 81 5.39 8.80 -13.76
C THR A 81 6.62 9.05 -14.63
N LEU A 82 7.54 8.09 -14.68
CA LEU A 82 8.79 8.21 -15.44
C LEU A 82 8.75 7.42 -16.76
N LEU A 83 7.56 7.21 -17.34
CA LEU A 83 7.40 6.37 -18.53
C LEU A 83 8.35 6.80 -19.66
N CYS A 84 8.49 8.11 -19.88
CA CYS A 84 9.29 8.70 -20.96
C CYS A 84 10.78 8.85 -20.64
N TYR A 85 11.21 8.54 -19.41
CA TYR A 85 12.60 8.68 -18.97
C TYR A 85 13.18 7.32 -18.55
N PRO A 86 13.54 6.42 -19.48
CA PRO A 86 13.84 5.02 -19.19
C PRO A 86 15.03 4.82 -18.24
N PHE A 87 16.08 5.64 -18.37
CA PHE A 87 17.24 5.59 -17.48
C PHE A 87 16.86 6.02 -16.05
N THR A 88 16.28 7.21 -15.90
CA THR A 88 15.82 7.76 -14.62
C THR A 88 14.82 6.84 -13.93
N ARG A 89 13.89 6.25 -14.70
CA ARG A 89 12.91 5.27 -14.22
C ARG A 89 13.60 4.06 -13.58
N THR A 90 14.56 3.47 -14.28
CA THR A 90 15.26 2.28 -13.80
C THR A 90 16.04 2.58 -12.52
N VAL A 91 16.76 3.70 -12.49
CA VAL A 91 17.49 4.16 -11.31
C VAL A 91 16.53 4.40 -10.14
N ALA A 92 15.42 5.10 -10.36
CA ALA A 92 14.43 5.40 -9.33
C ALA A 92 13.80 4.12 -8.74
N LEU A 93 13.44 3.14 -9.58
CA LEU A 93 12.89 1.86 -9.13
C LEU A 93 13.90 1.08 -8.30
N VAL A 94 15.15 0.96 -8.75
CA VAL A 94 16.20 0.24 -8.02
C VAL A 94 16.48 0.91 -6.67
N VAL A 95 16.68 2.24 -6.66
CA VAL A 95 16.92 2.99 -5.43
C VAL A 95 15.74 2.82 -4.46
N TYR A 96 14.52 2.89 -4.96
CA TYR A 96 13.33 2.74 -4.13
C TYR A 96 13.21 1.34 -3.53
N ILE A 97 13.48 0.28 -4.31
CA ILE A 97 13.46 -1.10 -3.82
C ILE A 97 14.52 -1.30 -2.72
N LEU A 98 15.74 -0.79 -2.92
CA LEU A 98 16.82 -0.90 -1.93
C LEU A 98 16.48 -0.16 -0.62
N LEU A 99 16.03 1.10 -0.73
CA LEU A 99 15.61 1.90 0.43
C LEU A 99 14.42 1.27 1.15
N SER A 100 13.45 0.75 0.40
CA SER A 100 12.30 0.07 0.96
C SER A 100 12.72 -1.22 1.66
N SER A 101 13.59 -2.03 1.07
CA SER A 101 14.08 -3.27 1.70
C SER A 101 14.76 -2.98 3.05
N TYR A 102 15.55 -1.91 3.13
CA TYR A 102 16.12 -1.44 4.39
C TYR A 102 15.05 -0.95 5.37
N ALA A 103 14.03 -0.22 4.90
CA ALA A 103 12.92 0.26 5.71
C ALA A 103 12.09 -0.90 6.29
N ILE A 104 11.83 -1.95 5.50
CA ILE A 104 11.17 -3.19 5.93
C ILE A 104 12.00 -3.87 7.00
N TYR A 105 13.30 -4.10 6.75
CA TYR A 105 14.22 -4.70 7.72
C TYR A 105 14.23 -3.92 9.05
N SER A 106 14.26 -2.59 8.97
CA SER A 106 14.22 -1.72 10.15
C SER A 106 12.88 -1.81 10.88
N ALA A 107 11.77 -1.92 10.16
CA ALA A 107 10.41 -2.00 10.71
C ALA A 107 10.15 -3.36 11.40
N ILE A 108 10.56 -4.48 10.80
CA ILE A 108 10.42 -5.82 11.41
C ILE A 108 11.33 -5.97 12.64
N THR A 109 12.53 -5.38 12.61
CA THR A 109 13.49 -5.40 13.74
C THR A 109 13.19 -4.28 14.75
N ALA A 110 12.17 -3.45 14.50
CA ALA A 110 11.84 -2.34 15.39
C ALA A 110 11.15 -2.81 16.67
N ARG A 111 11.79 -2.53 17.81
CA ARG A 111 11.19 -2.67 19.15
C ARG A 111 10.37 -1.43 19.57
N SER A 112 10.53 -0.30 18.87
CA SER A 112 9.84 0.97 19.15
C SER A 112 8.92 1.36 18.00
N SER A 113 7.73 1.83 18.33
CA SER A 113 6.73 2.36 17.38
C SER A 113 7.26 3.55 16.57
N VAL A 114 8.11 4.39 17.16
CA VAL A 114 8.72 5.56 16.50
C VAL A 114 9.62 5.14 15.35
N ARG A 115 10.41 4.08 15.53
CA ARG A 115 11.30 3.56 14.48
C ARG A 115 10.49 2.99 13.31
N ARG A 116 9.36 2.33 13.58
CA ARG A 116 8.43 1.83 12.55
C ARG A 116 7.80 2.99 11.77
N LEU A 117 7.31 4.02 12.48
CA LEU A 117 6.71 5.19 11.85
C LEU A 117 7.69 5.91 10.92
N ARG A 118 8.96 6.02 11.31
CA ARG A 118 10.00 6.63 10.47
C ARG A 118 10.23 5.86 9.16
N SER A 119 10.21 4.53 9.20
CA SER A 119 10.31 3.69 7.98
C SER A 119 9.16 3.97 7.02
N PHE A 120 7.93 4.02 7.52
CA PHE A 120 6.76 4.34 6.69
C PHE A 120 6.78 5.77 6.17
N ALA A 121 7.20 6.73 7.00
CA ALA A 121 7.31 8.13 6.60
C ALA A 121 8.29 8.32 5.43
N TRP A 122 9.40 7.59 5.42
CA TRP A 122 10.37 7.66 4.31
C TRP A 122 9.79 7.12 2.99
N GLN A 123 9.10 5.98 3.04
CA GLN A 123 8.41 5.41 1.87
C GLN A 123 7.32 6.35 1.34
N ALA A 124 6.53 6.94 2.24
CA ALA A 124 5.49 7.90 1.91
C ALA A 124 6.06 9.17 1.28
N LEU A 125 7.14 9.73 1.85
CA LEU A 125 7.79 10.93 1.33
C LEU A 125 8.34 10.70 -0.08
N PHE A 126 9.00 9.55 -0.30
CA PHE A 126 9.49 9.20 -1.62
C PHE A 126 8.35 9.15 -2.63
N ARG A 127 7.23 8.48 -2.32
CA ARG A 127 6.06 8.41 -3.20
C ARG A 127 5.43 9.80 -3.43
N PHE A 128 5.34 10.63 -2.40
CA PHE A 128 4.80 11.98 -2.51
C PHE A 128 5.63 12.86 -3.47
N SER A 129 6.95 12.63 -3.56
CA SER A 129 7.77 13.33 -4.57
C SER A 129 7.31 13.06 -6.00
N PHE A 130 6.82 11.85 -6.32
CA PHE A 130 6.26 11.53 -7.64
C PHE A 130 4.89 12.16 -7.86
N PHE A 131 4.08 12.28 -6.81
CA PHE A 131 2.81 13.03 -6.90
C PHE A 131 3.07 14.50 -7.24
N LEU A 132 4.09 15.11 -6.64
CA LEU A 132 4.51 16.47 -6.96
C LEU A 132 4.98 16.56 -8.42
N LEU A 133 5.80 15.61 -8.89
CA LEU A 133 6.24 15.58 -10.30
C LEU A 133 5.05 15.53 -11.28
N ARG A 134 4.03 14.71 -10.98
CA ARG A 134 2.79 14.67 -11.79
C ARG A 134 2.02 15.98 -11.72
N TRP A 135 1.89 16.56 -10.53
CA TRP A 135 1.16 17.80 -10.32
C TRP A 135 1.77 18.98 -11.08
N VAL A 136 3.10 19.09 -11.12
CA VAL A 136 3.79 20.16 -11.86
C VAL A 136 3.87 19.91 -13.37
N GLY A 137 3.35 18.78 -13.87
CA GLY A 137 3.31 18.44 -15.29
C GLY A 137 4.63 17.91 -15.87
N VAL A 138 5.60 17.58 -15.01
CA VAL A 138 6.90 16.98 -15.43
C VAL A 138 6.81 15.45 -15.48
N GLY A 139 5.95 14.86 -14.65
CA GLY A 139 5.69 13.42 -14.62
C GLY A 139 4.50 13.01 -15.48
N GLY A 140 4.57 11.81 -16.06
CA GLY A 140 3.45 11.16 -16.74
C GLY A 140 2.43 10.52 -15.80
N GLY A 141 1.41 9.89 -16.37
CA GLY A 141 0.35 9.17 -15.65
C GLY A 141 -1.04 9.63 -16.09
N SER A 142 -2.05 8.84 -15.73
CA SER A 142 -3.44 9.23 -15.97
C SER A 142 -3.79 10.49 -15.15
N PRO A 143 -4.57 11.44 -15.71
CA PRO A 143 -5.03 12.61 -14.95
C PRO A 143 -5.91 12.22 -13.75
N THR A 144 -6.63 11.10 -13.82
CA THR A 144 -7.50 10.61 -12.74
C THR A 144 -6.73 9.86 -11.65
N SER A 145 -5.59 9.24 -11.98
CA SER A 145 -4.86 8.37 -11.04
C SER A 145 -4.28 9.14 -9.86
N LEU A 146 -3.87 10.40 -10.06
CA LEU A 146 -3.34 11.24 -8.98
C LEU A 146 -4.36 11.46 -7.85
N GLN A 147 -5.63 11.74 -8.19
CA GLN A 147 -6.69 11.89 -7.20
C GLN A 147 -6.92 10.59 -6.42
N HIS A 148 -6.89 9.45 -7.11
CA HIS A 148 -6.98 8.14 -6.47
C HIS A 148 -5.83 7.91 -5.49
N PHE A 149 -4.59 8.23 -5.87
CA PHE A 149 -3.44 8.06 -4.97
C PHE A 149 -3.45 9.02 -3.78
N LEU A 150 -3.89 10.26 -3.95
CA LEU A 150 -4.07 11.19 -2.83
C LEU A 150 -5.16 10.69 -1.86
N THR A 151 -6.25 10.15 -2.39
CA THR A 151 -7.34 9.57 -1.57
C THR A 151 -6.89 8.31 -0.84
N MET A 152 -6.11 7.45 -1.50
CA MET A 152 -5.46 6.29 -0.87
C MET A 152 -4.66 6.71 0.36
N ASP A 153 -3.80 7.72 0.24
CA ASP A 153 -2.96 8.18 1.35
C ASP A 153 -3.75 8.88 2.45
N ALA A 154 -4.76 9.68 2.09
CA ALA A 154 -5.65 10.29 3.06
C ALA A 154 -6.37 9.24 3.92
N LEU A 155 -6.90 8.18 3.30
CA LEU A 155 -7.56 7.08 4.02
C LEU A 155 -6.59 6.30 4.92
N ALA A 156 -5.38 6.01 4.44
CA ALA A 156 -4.37 5.29 5.21
C ALA A 156 -3.93 6.10 6.45
N VAL A 157 -3.66 7.41 6.27
CA VAL A 157 -3.29 8.32 7.37
C VAL A 157 -4.44 8.47 8.35
N LEU A 158 -5.68 8.68 7.87
CA LEU A 158 -6.86 8.81 8.71
C LEU A 158 -7.08 7.54 9.56
N GLY A 159 -6.98 6.35 8.94
CA GLY A 159 -7.07 5.08 9.66
C GLY A 159 -6.00 4.95 10.74
N GLY A 160 -4.76 5.31 10.42
CA GLY A 160 -3.65 5.33 11.38
C GLY A 160 -3.90 6.27 12.56
N ILE A 161 -4.39 7.48 12.30
CA ILE A 161 -4.73 8.47 13.34
C ILE A 161 -5.84 7.93 14.24
N ILE A 162 -6.90 7.38 13.67
CA ILE A 162 -8.03 6.80 14.43
C ILE A 162 -7.53 5.68 15.35
N ASN A 163 -6.71 4.76 14.82
CA ASN A 163 -6.16 3.64 15.57
C ASN A 163 -5.23 4.09 16.72
N ILE A 164 -4.37 5.09 16.48
CA ILE A 164 -3.49 5.63 17.52
C ILE A 164 -4.28 6.39 18.58
N ALA A 165 -5.29 7.17 18.17
CA ALA A 165 -6.13 7.94 19.07
C ALA A 165 -7.11 7.09 19.90
N ARG A 166 -7.32 5.82 19.49
CA ARG A 166 -8.29 4.87 20.07
C ARG A 166 -9.71 5.39 20.07
N ILE A 167 -10.11 6.04 18.98
CA ILE A 167 -11.45 6.61 18.83
C ILE A 167 -12.31 5.62 18.05
N PRO A 168 -13.56 5.30 18.49
CA PRO A 168 -14.33 5.97 19.54
C PRO A 168 -14.23 5.36 20.95
N GLU A 169 -13.56 4.22 21.14
CA GLU A 169 -13.55 3.47 22.40
C GLU A 169 -12.95 4.26 23.57
N ARG A 170 -12.07 5.22 23.30
CA ARG A 170 -11.54 6.17 24.28
C ARG A 170 -12.64 6.98 24.97
N PHE A 171 -13.75 7.27 24.29
CA PHE A 171 -14.85 8.06 24.84
C PHE A 171 -15.87 7.22 25.60
N ARG A 172 -16.04 5.94 25.24
CA ARG A 172 -16.98 5.01 25.88
C ARG A 172 -16.35 3.63 26.04
N PRO A 173 -15.50 3.43 27.07
CA PRO A 173 -14.93 2.11 27.36
C PRO A 173 -16.03 1.06 27.57
N GLY A 174 -15.87 -0.14 27.01
CA GLY A 174 -16.82 -1.24 27.11
C GLY A 174 -17.94 -1.27 26.06
N LEU A 175 -18.24 -0.14 25.40
CA LEU A 175 -19.31 -0.08 24.39
C LEU A 175 -18.87 -0.66 23.03
N PHE A 176 -17.59 -0.48 22.69
CA PHE A 176 -17.03 -0.80 21.37
C PHE A 176 -16.17 -2.06 21.37
N ASP A 177 -16.30 -2.93 22.38
CA ASP A 177 -15.42 -4.09 22.55
C ASP A 177 -15.53 -5.09 21.39
N TYR A 178 -16.74 -5.29 20.86
CA TYR A 178 -17.00 -6.21 19.74
C TYR A 178 -17.06 -5.54 18.38
N TRP A 179 -17.63 -4.33 18.32
CA TRP A 179 -17.96 -3.64 17.07
C TRP A 179 -17.50 -2.19 17.09
N CYS A 180 -17.04 -1.70 15.94
CA CYS A 180 -16.67 -0.30 15.71
C CYS A 180 -15.59 0.25 16.65
N ASN A 181 -14.70 -0.61 17.18
CA ASN A 181 -13.46 -0.11 17.79
C ASN A 181 -12.55 0.52 16.71
N SER A 182 -11.62 1.37 17.15
CA SER A 182 -10.70 2.08 16.26
C SER A 182 -9.93 1.15 15.33
N HIS A 183 -9.60 -0.05 15.81
CA HIS A 183 -8.81 -1.02 15.05
C HIS A 183 -9.60 -1.60 13.88
N GLN A 184 -10.87 -1.95 14.10
CA GLN A 184 -11.79 -2.37 13.03
C GLN A 184 -12.01 -1.23 12.02
N ILE A 185 -12.18 0.01 12.49
CA ILE A 185 -12.36 1.18 11.62
C ILE A 185 -11.10 1.39 10.76
N MET A 186 -9.91 1.28 11.35
CA MET A 186 -8.65 1.36 10.63
C MET A 186 -8.58 0.30 9.52
N HIS A 187 -8.92 -0.96 9.81
CA HIS A 187 -8.94 -2.02 8.78
C HIS A 187 -9.90 -1.71 7.63
N VAL A 188 -11.08 -1.17 7.92
CA VAL A 188 -12.04 -0.75 6.88
C VAL A 188 -11.46 0.37 6.01
N LEU A 189 -10.84 1.38 6.63
CA LEU A 189 -10.20 2.48 5.91
C LEU A 189 -8.99 2.02 5.09
N VAL A 190 -8.21 1.08 5.61
CA VAL A 190 -7.11 0.45 4.85
C VAL A 190 -7.64 -0.30 3.65
N VAL A 191 -8.72 -1.09 3.78
CA VAL A 191 -9.35 -1.74 2.61
C VAL A 191 -9.78 -0.72 1.56
N GLY A 192 -10.41 0.39 1.97
CA GLY A 192 -10.73 1.49 1.08
C GLY A 192 -9.50 2.09 0.41
N SER A 193 -8.43 2.34 1.17
CA SER A 193 -7.15 2.83 0.65
C SER A 193 -6.59 1.91 -0.44
N ILE A 194 -6.63 0.60 -0.25
CA ILE A 194 -6.15 -0.39 -1.24
C ILE A 194 -7.03 -0.38 -2.51
N LEU A 195 -8.34 -0.17 -2.40
CA LEU A 195 -9.21 -0.02 -3.56
C LEU A 195 -8.86 1.23 -4.38
N TYR A 196 -8.60 2.35 -3.71
CA TYR A 196 -8.14 3.57 -4.38
C TYR A 196 -6.75 3.40 -5.02
N LEU A 197 -5.83 2.69 -4.36
CA LEU A 197 -4.56 2.28 -5.00
C LEU A 197 -4.83 1.47 -6.27
N HIS A 198 -5.73 0.50 -6.19
CA HIS A 198 -6.07 -0.37 -7.32
C HIS A 198 -6.64 0.38 -8.51
N TRP A 199 -7.61 1.28 -8.29
CA TRP A 199 -8.17 2.10 -9.37
C TRP A 199 -7.12 3.03 -9.97
N GLY A 200 -6.31 3.71 -9.15
CA GLY A 200 -5.24 4.57 -9.66
C GLY A 200 -4.19 3.82 -10.49
N VAL A 201 -3.81 2.60 -10.07
CA VAL A 201 -2.86 1.77 -10.83
C VAL A 201 -3.49 1.25 -12.12
N LEU A 202 -4.77 0.85 -12.11
CA LEU A 202 -5.47 0.45 -13.33
C LEU A 202 -5.51 1.58 -14.35
N ASP A 203 -5.87 2.79 -13.92
CA ASP A 203 -5.88 3.98 -14.77
C ASP A 203 -4.51 4.24 -15.41
N ASP A 204 -3.44 4.17 -14.61
CA ASP A 204 -2.08 4.33 -15.11
C ASP A 204 -1.66 3.22 -16.09
N LEU A 205 -2.00 1.96 -15.82
CA LEU A 205 -1.65 0.84 -16.68
C LEU A 205 -2.37 0.90 -18.03
N LEU A 206 -3.64 1.32 -18.04
CA LEU A 206 -4.40 1.52 -19.27
C LEU A 206 -3.88 2.75 -20.04
N TRP A 207 -3.55 3.83 -19.32
CA TRP A 207 -2.99 5.04 -19.90
C TRP A 207 -1.67 4.79 -20.64
N ILE A 208 -0.76 3.98 -20.06
CA ILE A 208 0.53 3.61 -20.67
C ILE A 208 0.37 3.06 -22.09
N ASN A 209 -0.68 2.29 -22.37
CA ASN A 209 -0.89 1.69 -23.69
C ASN A 209 -1.22 2.70 -24.78
N SER A 210 -1.85 3.81 -24.40
CA SER A 210 -2.32 4.85 -25.33
C SER A 210 -1.40 6.07 -25.39
N HIS A 211 -0.48 6.19 -24.44
CA HIS A 211 0.38 7.36 -24.32
C HIS A 211 1.67 7.19 -25.12
N HIS A 212 1.92 8.13 -26.02
CA HIS A 212 3.17 8.23 -26.76
C HIS A 212 4.04 9.32 -26.17
N CYS A 213 5.26 8.94 -25.78
CA CYS A 213 6.24 9.92 -25.32
C CYS A 213 6.63 10.84 -26.47
N PRO A 214 6.83 12.15 -26.20
CA PRO A 214 7.32 13.07 -27.21
C PRO A 214 8.64 12.56 -27.78
N SER A 215 8.80 12.69 -29.08
CA SER A 215 10.08 12.45 -29.75
C SER A 215 11.02 13.58 -29.33
N ASP A 216 12.15 13.24 -28.70
CA ASP A 216 13.22 14.20 -28.37
C ASP A 216 13.71 14.95 -29.62
#